data_AF-A0A1N6HLE5-F1
#
_entry.id   AF-A0A1N6HLE5-F1
#
_cell.length_a   1.000
_cell.length_b   1.000
_cell.length_c   1.000
_cell.angle_alpha   90.00
_cell.angle_beta   90.00
_cell.angle_gamma   90.00
#
_symmetry.space_group_name_H-M   'P 1'
#
loop_
_entity.id
_entity.type
_entity.pdbx_description
1 polymer ?
#
loop_
_entity_poly.entity_id
_entity_poly.type
_entity_poly.pdbx_seq_one_letter_code
_entity_poly.pdbx_strand_id
1 'polypeptide(L)'
;MGNMWNCIIFDTKIKDGEKLCTLKNKEGTITYFEDIPEEKFDYLLDDIEKKAKKEGKTANEYLDELARSESRKIAYRDFINEISRRNLNDLIDHIFHGHLRTTLVRRRGRLPSTKGVHSEEFLDNIINRIKPGSRRPPNPLDDEIYHAEVQMKDVGGNWIDKLAPNGNVIQTTMFPKNWDKQRILEEVAVAWKNKIVDPSNADKFIGTTTNNIEVTFYINNTTREIGTAFPIF
;
A
#
# COMPACT_ATOMS: atom_id res chain seq x y z
N MET A 1 -32.64 -15.23 -12.32
CA MET A 1 -31.29 -15.04 -11.77
C MET A 1 -30.48 -14.36 -12.86
N GLY A 2 -30.14 -13.08 -12.68
CA GLY A 2 -29.37 -12.34 -13.68
C GLY A 2 -27.92 -12.83 -13.67
N ASN A 3 -27.38 -13.19 -14.83
CA ASN A 3 -26.00 -13.63 -15.01
C ASN A 3 -25.01 -12.66 -14.32
N MET A 4 -24.45 -13.06 -13.18
CA MET A 4 -23.34 -12.34 -12.52
C MET A 4 -21.99 -12.59 -13.21
N TRP A 5 -21.93 -13.58 -14.13
CA TRP A 5 -20.72 -14.03 -14.83
C TRP A 5 -20.47 -13.35 -16.19
N ASN A 6 -21.03 -12.17 -16.44
CA ASN A 6 -20.94 -11.50 -17.75
C ASN A 6 -19.52 -11.04 -18.16
N CYS A 7 -18.50 -11.26 -17.33
CA CYS A 7 -17.14 -10.76 -17.51
C CYS A 7 -16.05 -11.83 -17.28
N ILE A 8 -16.33 -13.11 -17.53
CA ILE A 8 -15.36 -14.19 -17.33
C ILE A 8 -15.27 -15.08 -18.58
N ILE A 9 -14.04 -15.43 -18.95
CA ILE A 9 -13.75 -16.37 -20.04
C ILE A 9 -13.56 -17.76 -19.45
N PHE A 10 -14.28 -18.72 -20.03
CA PHE A 10 -14.12 -20.14 -19.78
C PHE A 10 -13.34 -20.77 -20.94
N ASP A 11 -12.16 -21.29 -20.66
CA ASP A 11 -11.38 -22.05 -21.63
C ASP A 11 -11.28 -23.51 -21.17
N THR A 12 -11.36 -24.44 -22.11
CA THR A 12 -11.36 -25.87 -21.82
C THR A 12 -10.29 -26.58 -22.63
N LYS A 13 -9.46 -27.38 -21.97
CA LYS A 13 -8.46 -28.23 -22.62
C LYS A 13 -8.58 -29.67 -22.13
N ILE A 14 -8.11 -30.60 -22.97
CA ILE A 14 -7.95 -32.01 -22.58
C ILE A 14 -6.48 -32.24 -22.26
N LYS A 15 -6.20 -32.79 -21.07
CA LYS A 15 -4.85 -33.15 -20.62
C LYS A 15 -4.93 -34.52 -19.96
N ASP A 16 -4.11 -35.46 -20.41
CA ASP A 16 -4.08 -36.84 -19.89
C ASP A 16 -5.45 -37.56 -19.90
N GLY A 17 -6.33 -37.20 -20.83
CA GLY A 17 -7.69 -37.76 -20.94
C GLY A 17 -8.75 -37.09 -20.08
N GLU A 18 -8.36 -36.11 -19.25
CA GLU A 18 -9.26 -35.33 -18.40
C GLU A 18 -9.60 -33.98 -19.03
N LYS A 19 -10.85 -33.54 -18.90
CA LYS A 19 -11.31 -32.23 -19.35
C LYS A 19 -11.09 -31.22 -18.23
N LEU A 20 -10.26 -30.21 -18.51
CA LEU A 20 -9.82 -29.19 -17.56
C LEU A 20 -10.30 -27.82 -17.99
N CYS A 21 -10.84 -27.06 -17.03
CA CYS A 21 -11.36 -25.72 -17.20
C CYS A 21 -10.37 -24.67 -16.65
N THR A 22 -10.35 -23.52 -17.29
CA THR A 22 -9.57 -22.34 -16.88
C THR A 22 -10.51 -21.16 -16.71
N LEU A 23 -10.35 -20.43 -15.61
CA LEU A 23 -11.14 -19.25 -15.27
C LEU A 23 -10.30 -18.00 -15.48
N LYS A 24 -10.72 -17.11 -16.38
CA LYS A 24 -10.03 -15.84 -16.64
C LYS A 24 -10.98 -14.64 -16.54
N ASN A 25 -10.43 -13.45 -16.35
CA ASN A 25 -11.19 -12.22 -16.53
C ASN A 25 -11.67 -12.04 -17.99
N LYS A 26 -12.54 -11.07 -18.22
CA LYS A 26 -13.13 -10.78 -19.53
C LYS A 26 -12.10 -10.47 -20.59
N GLU A 27 -11.02 -9.81 -20.21
CA GLU A 27 -9.94 -9.42 -21.12
C GLU A 27 -8.96 -10.59 -21.40
N GLY A 28 -9.08 -11.71 -20.66
CA GLY A 28 -8.20 -12.86 -20.77
C GLY A 28 -6.76 -12.62 -20.27
N THR A 29 -6.53 -11.51 -19.57
CA THR A 29 -5.22 -11.07 -19.08
C THR A 29 -4.89 -11.59 -17.69
N ILE A 30 -5.90 -11.91 -16.89
CA ILE A 30 -5.76 -12.50 -15.56
C ILE A 30 -6.35 -13.90 -15.60
N THR A 31 -5.53 -14.90 -15.28
CA THR A 31 -6.01 -16.24 -14.99
C THR A 31 -6.19 -16.38 -13.48
N TYR A 32 -7.43 -16.61 -13.04
CA TYR A 32 -7.74 -16.82 -11.63
C TYR A 32 -7.45 -18.25 -11.21
N PHE A 33 -7.78 -19.21 -12.08
CA PHE A 33 -7.58 -20.63 -11.83
C PHE A 33 -7.27 -21.35 -13.14
N GLU A 34 -6.32 -22.29 -13.09
CA GLU A 34 -5.93 -23.17 -14.18
C GLU A 34 -6.15 -24.63 -13.79
N ASP A 35 -6.30 -25.47 -14.82
CA ASP A 35 -6.35 -26.93 -14.68
C ASP A 35 -7.42 -27.41 -13.69
N ILE A 36 -8.59 -26.75 -13.65
CA ILE A 36 -9.72 -27.16 -12.79
C ILE A 36 -10.40 -28.37 -13.44
N PRO A 37 -10.52 -29.54 -12.78
CA PRO A 37 -11.30 -30.64 -13.32
C PRO A 37 -12.75 -30.24 -13.57
N GLU A 38 -13.31 -30.59 -14.73
CA GLU A 38 -14.68 -30.20 -15.12
C GLU A 38 -15.72 -30.58 -14.06
N GLU A 39 -15.56 -31.74 -13.42
CA GLU A 39 -16.50 -32.22 -12.40
C GLU A 39 -16.49 -31.39 -11.10
N LYS A 40 -15.46 -30.56 -10.89
CA LYS A 40 -15.35 -29.64 -9.74
C LYS A 40 -15.72 -28.21 -10.10
N PHE A 41 -15.99 -27.94 -11.37
CA PHE A 41 -16.14 -26.59 -11.86
C PHE A 41 -17.38 -25.89 -11.29
N ASP A 42 -18.53 -26.55 -11.32
CA ASP A 42 -19.77 -25.99 -10.77
C ASP A 42 -19.67 -25.72 -9.27
N TYR A 43 -19.03 -26.62 -8.51
CA TYR A 43 -18.80 -26.43 -7.08
C TYR A 43 -17.93 -25.20 -6.80
N LEU A 44 -16.90 -24.98 -7.61
CA LEU A 44 -16.02 -23.81 -7.50
C LEU A 44 -16.80 -22.51 -7.77
N LEU A 45 -17.64 -22.48 -8.81
CA LEU A 45 -18.47 -21.30 -9.12
C LEU A 45 -19.43 -20.99 -7.96
N ASP A 46 -20.11 -22.01 -7.42
CA ASP A 46 -21.00 -21.89 -6.27
C ASP A 46 -20.30 -21.34 -5.02
N ASP A 47 -19.09 -21.81 -4.74
CA ASP A 47 -18.27 -21.34 -3.61
C ASP A 47 -17.85 -19.87 -3.80
N ILE A 48 -17.42 -19.50 -5.01
CA ILE A 48 -17.07 -18.11 -5.36
C ILE A 48 -18.28 -17.20 -5.16
N GLU A 49 -19.47 -17.57 -5.66
CA GLU A 49 -20.68 -16.77 -5.51
C GLU A 49 -21.06 -16.58 -4.04
N LYS A 50 -21.00 -17.66 -3.24
CA LYS A 50 -21.32 -17.60 -1.80
C LYS A 50 -20.37 -16.66 -1.06
N LYS A 51 -19.07 -16.71 -1.37
CA LYS A 51 -18.06 -15.85 -0.76
C LYS A 51 -18.20 -14.40 -1.21
N ALA A 52 -18.35 -14.16 -2.51
CA ALA A 52 -18.56 -12.82 -3.06
C ALA A 52 -19.81 -12.16 -2.44
N LYS A 53 -20.92 -12.89 -2.36
CA LYS A 53 -22.17 -12.40 -1.75
C LYS A 53 -22.01 -12.09 -0.26
N LYS A 54 -21.25 -12.89 0.49
CA LYS A 54 -20.96 -12.64 1.91
C LYS A 54 -20.20 -11.32 2.11
N GLU A 55 -19.39 -10.93 1.13
CA GLU A 55 -18.64 -9.68 1.12
C GLU A 55 -19.38 -8.52 0.44
N GLY A 56 -20.62 -8.74 -0.04
CA GLY A 56 -21.39 -7.72 -0.75
C GLY A 56 -20.83 -7.35 -2.13
N LYS A 57 -20.03 -8.25 -2.74
CA LYS A 57 -19.37 -8.06 -4.03
C LYS A 57 -20.00 -8.93 -5.11
N THR A 58 -19.80 -8.56 -6.37
CA THR A 58 -19.98 -9.48 -7.50
C THR A 58 -18.86 -10.53 -7.53
N ALA A 59 -19.09 -11.66 -8.20
CA ALA A 59 -18.07 -12.70 -8.37
C ALA A 59 -16.78 -12.16 -9.03
N ASN A 60 -16.92 -11.26 -10.01
CA ASN A 60 -15.78 -10.64 -10.70
C ASN A 60 -14.96 -9.75 -9.76
N GLU A 61 -15.63 -8.87 -9.00
CA GLU A 61 -14.95 -8.00 -8.02
C GLU A 61 -14.21 -8.82 -6.97
N TYR A 62 -14.83 -9.89 -6.48
CA TYR A 62 -14.22 -10.81 -5.53
C TYR A 62 -12.98 -11.51 -6.11
N LEU A 63 -13.07 -12.02 -7.34
CA LEU A 63 -11.94 -12.68 -8.01
C LEU A 63 -10.80 -11.73 -8.34
N ASP A 64 -11.10 -10.51 -8.81
CA ASP A 64 -10.10 -9.47 -9.03
C ASP A 64 -9.38 -9.09 -7.74
N GLU A 65 -10.11 -8.97 -6.63
CA GLU A 65 -9.51 -8.67 -5.34
C GLU A 65 -8.63 -9.80 -4.81
N LEU A 66 -9.06 -11.05 -4.99
CA LEU A 66 -8.23 -12.22 -4.69
C LEU A 66 -6.94 -12.22 -5.51
N ALA A 67 -7.03 -12.01 -6.83
CA ALA A 67 -5.87 -11.96 -7.70
C ALA A 67 -4.91 -10.84 -7.31
N ARG A 68 -5.43 -9.63 -7.02
CA ARG A 68 -4.62 -8.52 -6.50
C ARG A 68 -3.97 -8.88 -5.17
N SER A 69 -4.71 -9.48 -4.24
CA SER A 69 -4.19 -9.93 -2.95
C SER A 69 -3.05 -10.94 -3.08
N GLU A 70 -3.17 -11.93 -3.95
CA GLU A 70 -2.08 -12.89 -4.16
C GLU A 70 -0.86 -12.25 -4.82
N SER A 71 -1.07 -11.38 -5.81
CA SER A 71 0.02 -10.63 -6.45
C SER A 71 0.79 -9.76 -5.45
N ARG A 72 0.07 -9.13 -4.51
CA ARG A 72 0.61 -8.34 -3.40
C ARG A 72 1.47 -9.17 -2.45
N LYS A 73 0.98 -10.33 -2.02
CA LYS A 73 1.75 -11.24 -1.15
C LYS A 73 3.03 -11.74 -1.81
N ILE A 74 2.99 -12.02 -3.12
CA ILE A 74 4.18 -12.40 -3.89
C ILE A 74 5.18 -11.25 -3.92
N ALA A 75 4.73 -10.03 -4.27
CA ALA A 75 5.59 -8.85 -4.27
C ALA A 75 6.20 -8.59 -2.88
N TYR A 76 5.43 -8.75 -1.81
CA TYR A 76 5.94 -8.60 -0.45
C TYR A 76 7.00 -9.65 -0.11
N ARG A 77 6.81 -10.91 -0.52
CA ARG A 77 7.82 -11.97 -0.35
C ARG A 77 9.11 -11.65 -1.09
N ASP A 78 9.02 -11.18 -2.33
CA ASP A 78 10.20 -10.77 -3.11
C ASP A 78 10.91 -9.61 -2.42
N PHE A 79 10.14 -8.63 -1.94
CA PHE A 79 10.64 -7.43 -1.26
C PHE A 79 11.41 -7.76 0.03
N ILE A 80 10.86 -8.59 0.92
CA ILE A 80 11.54 -8.98 2.17
C ILE A 80 12.82 -9.79 1.93
N ASN A 81 12.94 -10.45 0.76
CA ASN A 81 14.15 -11.16 0.35
C ASN A 81 15.19 -10.22 -0.27
N GLU A 82 14.74 -9.11 -0.87
CA GLU A 82 15.60 -8.09 -1.48
C GLU A 82 16.24 -7.17 -0.44
N ILE A 83 15.48 -6.73 0.56
CA ILE A 83 15.96 -5.76 1.56
C ILE A 83 16.39 -6.41 2.87
N SER A 84 17.33 -5.78 3.58
CA SER A 84 17.77 -6.28 4.88
C SER A 84 16.65 -6.19 5.92
N ARG A 85 16.62 -7.13 6.88
CA ARG A 85 15.67 -7.10 8.00
C ARG A 85 15.74 -5.79 8.80
N ARG A 86 16.94 -5.21 8.92
CA ARG A 86 17.13 -3.90 9.55
C ARG A 86 16.45 -2.81 8.72
N ASN A 87 16.68 -2.76 7.40
CA ASN A 87 16.04 -1.77 6.54
C ASN A 87 14.52 -1.88 6.56
N LEU A 88 13.97 -3.10 6.55
CA LEU A 88 12.53 -3.33 6.67
C LEU A 88 11.97 -2.76 7.98
N ASN A 89 12.65 -3.01 9.11
CA ASN A 89 12.24 -2.48 10.41
C ASN A 89 12.32 -0.94 10.44
N ASP A 90 13.40 -0.36 9.91
CA ASP A 90 13.59 1.10 9.83
C ASP A 90 12.50 1.74 8.97
N LEU A 91 12.12 1.10 7.85
CA LEU A 91 11.05 1.56 6.97
C LEU A 91 9.68 1.46 7.64
N ILE A 92 9.38 0.34 8.31
CA ILE A 92 8.16 0.17 9.10
C ILE A 92 8.08 1.26 10.16
N ASP A 93 9.15 1.49 10.92
CA ASP A 93 9.15 2.51 11.96
C ASP A 93 8.90 3.90 11.38
N HIS A 94 9.52 4.22 10.24
CA HIS A 94 9.30 5.47 9.53
C HIS A 94 7.87 5.67 9.04
N ILE A 95 7.27 4.66 8.38
CA ILE A 95 5.92 4.75 7.83
C ILE A 95 4.89 4.89 8.96
N PHE A 96 5.03 4.12 10.03
CA PHE A 96 3.95 3.95 11.00
C PHE A 96 4.13 4.78 12.28
N HIS A 97 5.33 4.82 12.86
CA HIS A 97 5.55 5.48 14.15
C HIS A 97 6.18 6.86 13.99
N GLY A 98 7.02 7.03 12.97
CA GLY A 98 7.84 8.21 12.76
C GLY A 98 8.94 8.36 13.81
N HIS A 99 9.72 9.44 13.67
CA HIS A 99 10.77 9.76 14.63
C HIS A 99 10.95 11.27 14.78
N LEU A 100 11.44 11.69 15.95
CA LEU A 100 11.95 13.03 16.16
C LEU A 100 13.37 13.16 15.61
N ARG A 101 13.62 14.18 14.79
CA ARG A 101 14.96 14.58 14.34
C ARG A 101 15.12 16.09 14.37
N THR A 102 16.35 16.56 14.31
CA THR A 102 16.60 17.99 14.11
C THR A 102 16.53 18.35 12.63
N THR A 103 15.79 19.40 12.28
CA THR A 103 15.80 20.03 10.95
C THR A 103 16.59 21.33 11.02
N LEU A 104 17.49 21.57 10.06
CA LEU A 104 18.15 22.87 9.92
C LEU A 104 17.17 23.87 9.32
N VAL A 105 16.72 24.82 10.13
CA VAL A 105 15.81 25.90 9.73
C VAL A 105 16.61 27.14 9.43
N ARG A 106 16.36 27.73 8.25
CA ARG A 106 17.03 28.95 7.79
C ARG A 106 16.93 30.04 8.87
N ARG A 107 18.09 30.59 9.26
CA ARG A 107 18.24 31.67 10.26
C ARG A 107 17.78 31.33 11.69
N ARG A 108 17.29 30.11 11.97
CA ARG A 108 16.85 29.68 13.31
C ARG A 108 17.68 28.50 13.86
N GLY A 109 18.61 27.97 13.08
CA GLY A 109 19.46 26.85 13.49
C GLY A 109 18.73 25.51 13.46
N ARG A 110 19.18 24.56 14.26
CA ARG A 110 18.61 23.21 14.32
C ARG A 110 17.41 23.18 15.28
N LEU A 111 16.23 22.87 14.76
CA LEU A 111 15.00 22.74 15.54
C LEU A 111 14.52 21.28 15.54
N PRO A 112 13.89 20.78 16.63
CA PRO A 112 13.24 19.48 16.62
C PRO A 112 12.10 19.46 15.60
N SER A 113 11.90 18.31 14.96
CA SER A 113 10.89 18.09 13.92
C SER A 113 10.53 16.61 13.87
N THR A 114 9.24 16.34 13.76
CA THR A 114 8.71 15.02 13.39
C THR A 114 9.16 14.62 11.98
N LYS A 115 9.39 13.33 11.72
CA LYS A 115 9.64 12.69 10.41
C LYS A 115 8.85 11.40 10.31
N GLY A 116 8.53 10.95 9.10
CA GLY A 116 7.66 9.79 8.89
C GLY A 116 6.19 10.08 9.21
N VAL A 117 5.49 9.03 9.68
CA VAL A 117 4.05 8.97 9.99
C VAL A 117 3.20 9.21 8.74
N HIS A 118 3.00 8.14 7.99
CA HIS A 118 2.28 8.11 6.72
C HIS A 118 1.03 7.22 6.79
N SER A 119 0.63 6.70 7.96
CA SER A 119 -0.57 5.87 8.15
C SER A 119 -1.25 6.19 9.49
N GLU A 120 -2.57 5.98 9.58
CA GLU A 120 -3.30 6.09 10.85
C GLU A 120 -3.22 4.84 11.74
N GLU A 121 -2.81 3.68 11.18
CA GLU A 121 -2.91 2.36 11.84
C GLU A 121 -2.23 2.29 13.22
N PHE A 122 -1.11 3.00 13.39
CA PHE A 122 -0.35 3.01 14.66
C PHE A 122 -0.26 4.41 15.28
N LEU A 123 -1.25 5.26 15.02
CA LEU A 123 -1.34 6.51 15.75
C LEU A 123 -1.71 6.22 17.21
N ASP A 124 -0.74 6.41 18.09
CA ASP A 124 -0.92 6.38 19.53
C ASP A 124 -0.92 7.82 20.01
N ASN A 125 -2.11 8.38 20.28
CA ASN A 125 -2.31 9.76 20.77
C ASN A 125 -1.50 10.10 22.04
N ILE A 126 -0.79 9.13 22.64
CA ILE A 126 0.22 9.34 23.67
C ILE A 126 1.56 9.81 23.08
N ILE A 127 2.02 9.24 21.96
CA ILE A 127 3.36 9.44 21.38
C ILE A 127 3.29 10.21 20.06
N ASN A 128 2.37 9.88 19.15
CA ASN A 128 2.23 10.50 17.84
C ASN A 128 0.74 10.74 17.49
N ARG A 129 0.46 11.71 16.64
CA ARG A 129 -0.92 11.99 16.21
C ARG A 129 -0.98 12.75 14.91
N ILE A 130 -2.13 12.68 14.27
CA ILE A 130 -2.58 13.74 13.38
C ILE A 130 -3.02 14.94 14.24
N LYS A 131 -2.52 16.12 13.91
CA LYS A 131 -2.95 17.36 14.56
C LYS A 131 -4.45 17.57 14.31
N PRO A 132 -5.25 17.80 15.35
CA PRO A 132 -6.70 17.96 15.20
C PRO A 132 -7.06 19.02 14.15
N GLY A 133 -7.99 18.68 13.25
CA GLY A 133 -8.47 19.57 12.19
C GLY A 133 -7.53 19.76 10.99
N SER A 134 -6.39 19.06 10.92
CA SER A 134 -5.41 19.24 9.83
C SER A 134 -5.63 18.35 8.60
N ARG A 135 -6.53 17.36 8.67
CA ARG A 135 -6.82 16.45 7.55
C ARG A 135 -7.37 17.19 6.32
N ARG A 136 -6.90 16.83 5.14
CA ARG A 136 -7.33 17.35 3.83
C ARG A 136 -7.43 16.20 2.81
N PRO A 137 -8.64 15.82 2.36
CA PRO A 137 -9.94 16.34 2.80
C PRO A 137 -10.24 16.03 4.29
N PRO A 138 -11.16 16.76 4.95
CA PRO A 138 -11.48 16.52 6.37
C PRO A 138 -12.06 15.14 6.68
N ASN A 139 -12.76 14.54 5.71
CA ASN A 139 -13.27 13.18 5.77
C ASN A 139 -12.83 12.42 4.50
N PRO A 140 -11.58 11.93 4.46
CA PRO A 140 -11.10 11.17 3.32
C PRO A 140 -11.88 9.88 3.18
N LEU A 141 -12.13 9.47 1.94
CA LEU A 141 -12.74 8.16 1.67
C LEU A 141 -11.75 7.06 2.08
N ASP A 142 -12.29 5.86 2.31
CA ASP A 142 -11.55 4.74 2.89
C ASP A 142 -10.27 4.43 2.11
N ASP A 143 -10.35 4.31 0.78
CA ASP A 143 -9.23 4.02 -0.14
C ASP A 143 -8.55 5.27 -0.74
N GLU A 144 -8.79 6.46 -0.19
CA GLU A 144 -8.26 7.72 -0.72
C GLU A 144 -7.00 8.17 0.04
N ILE A 145 -6.01 8.65 -0.71
CA ILE A 145 -4.87 9.36 -0.14
C ILE A 145 -5.31 10.73 0.37
N TYR A 146 -4.69 11.20 1.44
CA TYR A 146 -5.02 12.51 2.00
C TYR A 146 -3.81 13.15 2.65
N HIS A 147 -3.90 14.43 2.93
CA HIS A 147 -2.87 15.18 3.63
C HIS A 147 -3.25 15.42 5.09
N ALA A 148 -2.26 15.39 5.99
CA ALA A 148 -2.44 15.76 7.38
C ALA A 148 -1.16 16.37 7.99
N GLU A 149 -1.29 17.22 8.99
CA GLU A 149 -0.14 17.64 9.81
C GLU A 149 0.07 16.61 10.91
N VAL A 150 1.27 16.05 11.00
CA VAL A 150 1.63 15.03 12.00
C VAL A 150 2.49 15.63 13.10
N GLN A 151 2.24 15.16 14.33
CA GLN A 151 2.95 15.59 15.53
C GLN A 151 3.46 14.38 16.30
N MET A 152 4.59 14.55 17.00
CA MET A 152 5.11 13.59 17.97
C MET A 152 5.44 14.29 19.27
N LYS A 153 5.26 13.62 20.41
CA LYS A 153 5.71 14.16 21.69
C LYS A 153 7.22 14.03 21.86
N ASP A 154 7.85 15.08 22.35
CA ASP A 154 9.21 15.02 22.88
C ASP A 154 9.25 14.38 24.28
N VAL A 155 10.46 14.23 24.82
CA VAL A 155 10.68 13.69 26.18
C VAL A 155 10.06 14.54 27.29
N GLY A 156 9.77 15.82 27.02
CA GLY A 156 9.09 16.74 27.93
C GLY A 156 7.56 16.73 27.78
N GLY A 157 7.02 15.94 26.85
CA GLY A 157 5.59 15.85 26.56
C GLY A 157 5.05 16.93 25.61
N ASN A 158 5.91 17.76 25.02
CA ASN A 158 5.49 18.78 24.06
C ASN A 158 5.26 18.17 22.69
N TRP A 159 4.18 18.59 22.03
CA TRP A 159 3.91 18.20 20.65
C TRP A 159 4.83 18.95 19.67
N ILE A 160 5.59 18.19 18.89
CA ILE A 160 6.52 18.69 17.88
C ILE A 160 5.95 18.47 16.48
N ASP A 161 5.80 19.55 15.72
CA ASP A 161 5.35 19.50 14.33
C ASP A 161 6.43 18.96 13.39
N LYS A 162 6.00 18.52 12.20
CA LYS A 162 6.91 18.29 11.07
C LYS A 162 7.21 19.62 10.37
N LEU A 163 8.50 19.96 10.27
CA LEU A 163 8.95 21.23 9.71
C LEU A 163 9.67 21.05 8.37
N ALA A 164 9.43 21.98 7.46
CA ALA A 164 10.27 22.23 6.29
C ALA A 164 11.53 23.04 6.66
N PRO A 165 12.56 23.09 5.79
CA PRO A 165 13.77 23.89 6.01
C PRO A 165 13.53 25.40 6.16
N ASN A 166 12.38 25.91 5.71
CA ASN A 166 11.98 27.31 5.92
C ASN A 166 11.32 27.55 7.29
N GLY A 167 11.10 26.50 8.10
CA GLY A 167 10.52 26.57 9.44
C GLY A 167 9.00 26.49 9.47
N ASN A 168 8.34 26.33 8.33
CA ASN A 168 6.88 26.16 8.28
C ASN A 168 6.50 24.71 8.61
N VAL A 169 5.35 24.55 9.26
CA VAL A 169 4.70 23.25 9.40
C VAL A 169 4.30 22.75 8.01
N ILE A 170 4.56 21.47 7.75
CA ILE A 170 4.19 20.85 6.46
C ILE A 170 3.18 19.74 6.65
N GLN A 171 2.37 19.57 5.61
CA GLN A 171 1.50 18.41 5.49
C GLN A 171 2.29 17.18 5.06
N THR A 172 1.88 16.04 5.58
CA THR A 172 2.35 14.71 5.19
C THR A 172 1.24 14.04 4.38
N THR A 173 1.60 13.39 3.28
CA THR A 173 0.66 12.53 2.56
C THR A 173 0.53 11.20 3.28
N MET A 174 -0.71 10.75 3.44
CA MET A 174 -1.10 9.60 4.21
C MET A 174 -1.63 8.51 3.27
N PHE A 175 -1.27 7.26 3.58
CA PHE A 175 -1.91 6.08 3.02
C PHE A 175 -3.40 6.07 3.37
N PRO A 176 -4.23 5.39 2.57
CA PRO A 176 -5.65 5.30 2.81
C PRO A 176 -5.98 4.77 4.21
N LYS A 177 -7.02 5.34 4.83
CA LYS A 177 -7.31 5.12 6.26
C LYS A 177 -7.82 3.71 6.57
N ASN A 178 -8.37 2.99 5.58
CA ASN A 178 -8.81 1.61 5.75
C ASN A 178 -7.70 0.59 5.47
N TRP A 179 -6.47 1.02 5.15
CA TRP A 179 -5.36 0.11 4.94
C TRP A 179 -4.66 -0.18 6.26
N ASP A 180 -4.72 -1.44 6.66
CA ASP A 180 -3.92 -1.94 7.76
C ASP A 180 -2.43 -1.99 7.42
N LYS A 181 -1.62 -2.32 8.43
CA LYS A 181 -0.17 -2.46 8.29
C LYS A 181 0.23 -3.39 7.15
N GLN A 182 -0.40 -4.56 7.06
CA GLN A 182 -0.02 -5.60 6.12
C GLN A 182 -0.32 -5.14 4.70
N ARG A 183 -1.51 -4.60 4.45
CA ARG A 183 -1.91 -4.04 3.16
C ARG A 183 -0.96 -2.93 2.71
N ILE A 184 -0.59 -2.01 3.60
CA ILE A 184 0.37 -0.94 3.26
C ILE A 184 1.72 -1.53 2.85
N LEU A 185 2.26 -2.49 3.62
CA LEU A 185 3.56 -3.09 3.30
C LEU A 185 3.56 -3.88 1.99
N GLU A 186 2.47 -4.59 1.73
CA GLU A 186 2.27 -5.30 0.47
C GLU A 186 2.18 -4.33 -0.73
N GLU A 187 1.44 -3.23 -0.60
CA GLU A 187 1.31 -2.23 -1.66
C GLU A 187 2.61 -1.44 -1.88
N VAL A 188 3.34 -1.14 -0.82
CA VAL A 188 4.70 -0.58 -0.89
C VAL A 188 5.63 -1.55 -1.62
N ALA A 189 5.52 -2.85 -1.38
CA ALA A 189 6.32 -3.85 -2.09
C ALA A 189 5.96 -3.96 -3.58
N VAL A 190 4.66 -3.88 -3.93
CA VAL A 190 4.23 -3.81 -5.34
C VAL A 190 4.81 -2.57 -6.02
N ALA A 191 4.67 -1.41 -5.39
CA ALA A 191 5.23 -0.16 -5.92
C ALA A 191 6.77 -0.23 -6.03
N TRP A 192 7.45 -0.85 -5.07
CA TRP A 192 8.90 -1.04 -5.15
C TRP A 192 9.29 -1.94 -6.33
N LYS A 193 8.52 -3.00 -6.59
CA LYS A 193 8.79 -3.93 -7.69
C LYS A 193 8.66 -3.28 -9.06
N ASN A 194 7.71 -2.36 -9.23
CA ASN A 194 7.46 -1.67 -10.50
C ASN A 194 8.05 -0.24 -10.57
N LYS A 195 8.91 0.13 -9.61
CA LYS A 195 9.47 1.47 -9.51
C LYS A 195 10.30 1.88 -10.72
N ILE A 196 10.26 3.17 -11.02
CA ILE A 196 11.17 3.86 -11.93
C ILE A 196 11.97 4.91 -11.16
N VAL A 197 13.16 5.26 -11.64
CA VAL A 197 13.96 6.37 -11.10
C VAL A 197 13.30 7.69 -11.48
N ASP A 198 13.19 8.63 -10.55
CA ASP A 198 12.78 10.00 -10.87
C ASP A 198 13.88 10.67 -11.72
N PRO A 199 13.57 11.15 -12.93
CA PRO A 199 14.57 11.72 -13.84
C PRO A 199 15.25 12.98 -13.27
N SER A 200 14.63 13.66 -12.31
CA SER A 200 15.15 14.85 -11.65
C SER A 200 15.96 14.53 -10.38
N ASN A 201 15.90 13.30 -9.87
CA ASN A 201 16.56 12.92 -8.63
C ASN A 201 16.86 11.41 -8.59
N ALA A 202 18.14 11.04 -8.78
CA ALA A 202 18.59 9.65 -8.82
C ALA A 202 18.41 8.87 -7.50
N ASP A 203 18.19 9.57 -6.38
CA ASP A 203 17.89 8.95 -5.08
C ASP A 203 16.39 8.85 -4.80
N LYS A 204 15.54 9.29 -5.74
CA LYS A 204 14.10 9.20 -5.67
C LYS A 204 13.58 8.19 -6.69
N PHE A 205 12.69 7.32 -6.24
CA PHE A 205 12.00 6.35 -7.09
C PHE A 205 10.50 6.53 -6.95
N ILE A 206 9.75 6.21 -7.99
CA ILE A 206 8.30 6.28 -8.01
C ILE A 206 7.79 4.95 -8.53
N GLY A 207 6.87 4.33 -7.81
CA GLY A 207 6.16 3.14 -8.26
C GLY A 207 4.68 3.25 -7.95
N THR A 208 3.90 2.23 -8.29
CA THR A 208 2.45 2.29 -8.23
C THR A 208 1.86 1.06 -7.53
N THR A 209 0.88 1.26 -6.66
CA THR A 209 0.13 0.20 -5.96
C THR A 209 -0.83 -0.54 -6.91
N THR A 210 -1.47 -1.61 -6.44
CA THR A 210 -2.48 -2.36 -7.22
C THR A 210 -3.76 -1.56 -7.49
N ASN A 211 -3.97 -0.45 -6.79
CA ASN A 211 -5.07 0.49 -7.01
C ASN A 211 -4.62 1.84 -7.59
N ASN A 212 -3.48 1.87 -8.29
CA ASN A 212 -2.99 3.03 -9.03
C ASN A 212 -2.60 4.25 -8.17
N ILE A 213 -2.31 4.06 -6.88
CA ILE A 213 -1.72 5.10 -6.04
C ILE A 213 -0.21 5.12 -6.30
N GLU A 214 0.34 6.28 -6.63
CA GLU A 214 1.78 6.44 -6.74
C GLU A 214 2.42 6.49 -5.36
N VAL A 215 3.55 5.79 -5.20
CA VAL A 215 4.37 5.76 -3.99
C VAL A 215 5.76 6.26 -4.34
N THR A 216 6.17 7.33 -3.66
CA THR A 216 7.54 7.84 -3.72
C THR A 216 8.41 7.13 -2.69
N PHE A 217 9.62 6.77 -3.11
CA PHE A 217 10.68 6.26 -2.27
C PHE A 217 11.86 7.22 -2.31
N TYR A 218 12.49 7.48 -1.16
CA TYR A 218 13.85 8.03 -1.15
C TYR A 218 14.83 7.00 -0.61
N ILE A 219 15.91 6.80 -1.34
CA ILE A 219 16.99 5.90 -0.96
C ILE A 219 18.10 6.72 -0.30
N ASN A 220 18.69 6.15 0.75
CA ASN A 220 19.91 6.69 1.32
C ASN A 220 21.08 6.42 0.34
N ASN A 221 21.69 7.47 -0.20
CA ASN A 221 22.73 7.35 -1.23
C ASN A 221 23.98 6.56 -0.80
N THR A 222 24.24 6.46 0.50
CA THR A 222 25.43 5.79 1.05
C THR A 222 25.17 4.30 1.28
N THR A 223 24.05 3.98 1.93
CA THR A 223 23.70 2.58 2.28
C THR A 223 22.92 1.88 1.18
N ARG A 224 22.38 2.64 0.22
CA ARG A 224 21.42 2.18 -0.80
C ARG A 224 20.15 1.56 -0.22
N GLU A 225 19.87 1.83 1.05
CA GLU A 225 18.66 1.39 1.76
C GLU A 225 17.50 2.37 1.59
N ILE A 226 16.28 1.86 1.63
CA ILE A 226 15.06 2.67 1.54
C ILE A 226 14.93 3.48 2.84
N GLY A 227 14.99 4.81 2.75
CA GLY A 227 14.87 5.70 3.91
C GLY A 227 13.43 6.09 4.23
N THR A 228 12.55 6.10 3.23
CA THR A 228 11.13 6.42 3.38
C THR A 228 10.34 5.93 2.17
N ALA A 229 9.06 5.64 2.38
CA ALA A 229 8.08 5.37 1.34
C ALA A 229 6.75 6.04 1.72
N PHE A 230 6.13 6.77 0.80
CA PHE A 230 4.87 7.47 1.05
C PHE A 230 4.08 7.72 -0.24
N PRO A 231 2.74 7.79 -0.17
CA PRO A 231 1.92 8.02 -1.35
C PRO A 231 2.02 9.47 -1.83
N ILE A 232 1.77 9.72 -3.12
CA ILE A 232 1.71 11.05 -3.71
C ILE A 232 0.42 11.24 -4.53
N PHE A 233 0.05 12.51 -4.72
CA PHE A 233 -1.06 12.97 -5.55
C PHE A 233 -0.60 13.22 -7.00
#